data_AF-A0AAD5JEI0-F1
#
_entry.id   AF-A0AAD5JEI0-F1
#
_cell.length_a   1.000
_cell.length_b   1.000
_cell.length_c   1.000
_cell.angle_alpha   90.00
_cell.angle_beta   90.00
_cell.angle_gamma   90.00
#
_symmetry.space_group_name_H-M   'P 1'
#
loop_
_entity.id
_entity.type
_entity.pdbx_description
1 polymer ?
#
loop_
_entity_poly.entity_id
_entity_poly.type
_entity_poly.pdbx_seq_one_letter_code
_entity_poly.pdbx_strand_id
1 'polypeptide(L)'
;METTTRTRHTCLKLEIPNSPEPIFVKGTWFNSHFDLYISDGLNAWLCNATEEQVSDRAAQWDQPVSEYINLAERYLGFQMPGSIYTFTDAGDAYKRLSWTFEKEGTKLEWRWKCRPAPNSKEITAGLLDFLMDENIKLSDEVMRKDQSYKRLKVEAEKCLAQSERFSNEKVEFESAIYSKFIGVLNSKKAKLRELREQLSNKKSVGNLPEEEEESTDKTDSFDEVSDDEKSDKEAVKDVASSSKGALASGARGRKRITHK
;
A
#
# COMPACT_ATOMS: atom_id res chain seq x y z
N MET A 1 7.79 -16.63 29.71
CA MET A 1 6.98 -16.03 28.63
C MET A 1 6.35 -17.19 27.88
N GLU A 2 5.11 -17.54 28.21
CA GLU A 2 4.36 -18.56 27.48
C GLU A 2 4.01 -17.96 26.12
N THR A 3 4.73 -18.37 25.08
CA THR A 3 4.33 -18.10 23.70
C THR A 3 3.02 -18.82 23.48
N THR A 4 1.90 -18.11 23.60
CA THR A 4 0.58 -18.64 23.25
C THR A 4 0.67 -19.11 21.80
N THR A 5 0.75 -20.42 21.59
CA THR A 5 0.82 -21.05 20.28
C THR A 5 -0.48 -20.75 19.56
N ARG A 6 -0.49 -19.68 18.76
CA ARG A 6 -1.65 -19.24 17.99
C ARG A 6 -1.91 -20.27 16.89
N THR A 7 -2.96 -21.07 17.08
CA THR A 7 -3.46 -21.99 16.07
C THR A 7 -4.06 -21.18 14.92
N ARG A 8 -3.68 -21.55 13.70
CA ARG A 8 -4.18 -20.91 12.47
C ARG A 8 -5.11 -21.88 11.78
N HIS A 9 -6.12 -21.36 11.09
CA HIS A 9 -7.12 -22.17 10.43
C HIS A 9 -7.29 -21.70 8.99
N THR A 10 -7.46 -22.65 8.09
CA THR A 10 -7.82 -22.38 6.70
C THR A 10 -8.99 -23.26 6.31
N CYS A 11 -9.79 -22.81 5.35
CA CYS A 11 -10.79 -23.64 4.69
C CYS A 11 -10.85 -23.29 3.21
N LEU A 12 -10.59 -24.27 2.36
CA LEU A 12 -10.51 -24.13 0.92
C LEU A 12 -11.53 -25.05 0.25
N LYS A 13 -12.35 -24.48 -0.64
CA LYS A 13 -13.04 -25.25 -1.66
C LYS A 13 -12.04 -25.51 -2.79
N LEU A 14 -11.56 -26.75 -2.90
CA LEU A 14 -10.53 -27.15 -3.84
C LEU A 14 -11.14 -27.75 -5.10
N GLU A 15 -10.89 -27.10 -6.23
CA GLU A 15 -11.30 -27.58 -7.55
C GLU A 15 -10.21 -28.50 -8.12
N ILE A 16 -10.57 -29.74 -8.45
CA ILE A 16 -9.62 -30.73 -8.98
C ILE A 16 -9.90 -30.91 -10.48
N PRO A 17 -8.91 -30.71 -11.38
CA PRO A 17 -9.13 -30.68 -12.82
C PRO A 17 -9.86 -31.89 -13.44
N ASN A 18 -9.73 -33.07 -12.82
CA ASN A 18 -10.31 -34.33 -13.28
C ASN A 18 -11.42 -34.86 -12.37
N SER A 19 -11.92 -34.06 -11.43
CA SER A 19 -13.07 -34.40 -10.58
C SER A 19 -14.24 -33.49 -10.95
N PRO A 20 -15.45 -34.03 -11.20
CA PRO A 20 -16.62 -33.20 -11.49
C PRO A 20 -17.06 -32.38 -10.27
N GLU A 21 -16.77 -32.87 -9.07
CA GLU A 21 -17.15 -32.24 -7.82
C GLU A 21 -15.91 -31.77 -7.04
N PRO A 22 -15.96 -30.57 -6.45
CA PRO A 22 -14.91 -30.04 -5.60
C PRO A 22 -14.86 -30.78 -4.26
N ILE A 23 -13.70 -30.73 -3.61
CA ILE A 23 -13.58 -31.16 -2.22
C ILE A 23 -13.36 -29.94 -1.33
N PHE A 24 -13.78 -30.03 -0.08
CA PHE A 24 -13.54 -29.00 0.93
C PHE A 24 -12.44 -29.46 1.86
N VAL A 25 -11.41 -28.62 2.05
CA VAL A 25 -10.23 -28.91 2.87
C VAL A 25 -10.14 -27.85 3.96
N LYS A 26 -10.34 -28.25 5.22
CA LYS A 26 -10.02 -27.42 6.38
C LYS A 26 -8.69 -27.84 6.97
N GLY A 27 -7.78 -26.89 7.09
CA GLY A 27 -6.51 -27.07 7.80
C GLY A 27 -6.54 -26.41 9.17
N THR A 28 -6.06 -27.12 10.18
CA THR A 28 -5.64 -26.57 11.47
C THR A 28 -4.12 -26.62 11.52
N TRP A 29 -3.48 -25.47 11.63
CA TRP A 29 -2.03 -25.32 11.50
C TRP A 29 -1.41 -24.95 12.84
N PHE A 30 -0.44 -25.76 13.26
CA PHE A 30 0.39 -25.52 14.43
C PHE A 30 1.80 -25.13 13.98
N ASN A 31 2.70 -24.86 14.93
CA ASN A 31 4.08 -24.49 14.59
C ASN A 31 4.94 -25.69 14.19
N SER A 32 4.57 -26.90 14.62
CA SER A 32 5.33 -28.14 14.39
C SER A 32 4.55 -29.23 13.65
N HIS A 33 3.23 -29.07 13.51
CA HIS A 33 2.35 -30.10 12.98
C HIS A 33 1.08 -29.49 12.37
N PHE A 34 0.23 -30.31 11.76
CA PHE A 34 -1.06 -29.86 11.22
C PHE A 34 -2.09 -30.98 11.17
N ASP A 35 -3.37 -30.59 11.19
CA ASP A 35 -4.49 -31.49 10.98
C ASP A 35 -5.32 -31.01 9.78
N LEU A 36 -5.58 -31.91 8.84
CA LEU A 36 -6.46 -31.66 7.71
C LEU A 36 -7.75 -32.47 7.84
N TYR A 37 -8.86 -31.80 7.57
CA TYR A 37 -10.20 -32.36 7.52
C TYR A 37 -10.73 -32.14 6.11
N ILE A 38 -10.95 -33.22 5.38
CA ILE A 38 -11.32 -33.19 3.96
C ILE A 38 -12.71 -33.80 3.82
N SER A 39 -13.60 -33.18 3.06
CA SER A 39 -14.93 -33.72 2.74
C SER A 39 -15.29 -33.47 1.27
N ASP A 40 -15.87 -34.47 0.62
CA ASP A 40 -16.53 -34.32 -0.69
C ASP A 40 -18.05 -34.05 -0.55
N GLY A 41 -18.54 -33.88 0.69
CA GLY A 41 -19.95 -33.73 1.02
C GLY A 41 -20.64 -35.04 1.42
N LEU A 42 -20.12 -36.20 1.01
CA LEU A 42 -20.65 -37.52 1.34
C LEU A 42 -19.71 -38.28 2.29
N ASN A 43 -18.44 -38.36 1.91
CA ASN A 43 -17.35 -38.99 2.61
C ASN A 43 -16.40 -37.94 3.17
N ALA A 44 -15.72 -38.28 4.26
CA ALA A 44 -14.68 -37.44 4.82
C ALA A 44 -13.40 -38.22 5.11
N TRP A 45 -12.29 -37.49 5.11
CA TRP A 45 -10.96 -37.99 5.40
C TRP A 45 -10.23 -37.08 6.38
N LEU A 46 -9.39 -37.69 7.19
CA LEU A 46 -8.58 -37.03 8.20
C LEU A 46 -7.10 -37.22 7.86
N CYS A 47 -6.34 -36.15 7.94
CA CYS A 47 -4.89 -36.20 7.80
C CYS A 47 -4.29 -35.55 9.05
N ASN A 48 -4.01 -36.38 10.06
CA ASN A 48 -3.31 -35.94 11.27
C ASN A 48 -1.82 -36.10 11.04
N ALA A 49 -1.12 -35.00 10.78
CA ALA A 49 0.32 -35.01 10.57
C ALA A 49 1.00 -34.77 11.91
N THR A 50 1.66 -35.78 12.49
CA THR A 50 2.35 -35.62 13.77
C THR A 50 3.63 -34.80 13.60
N GLU A 51 4.13 -34.21 14.68
CA GLU A 51 5.37 -33.42 14.66
C GLU A 51 6.56 -34.21 14.11
N GLU A 52 6.71 -35.48 14.48
CA GLU A 52 7.74 -36.38 13.95
C GLU A 52 7.61 -36.57 12.43
N GLN A 53 6.40 -36.86 11.94
CA GLN A 53 6.14 -37.06 10.52
C GLN A 53 6.40 -35.79 9.69
N VAL A 54 6.02 -34.63 10.23
CA VAL A 54 6.25 -33.33 9.58
C VAL A 54 7.75 -33.02 9.55
N SER A 55 8.46 -33.26 10.65
CA SER A 55 9.91 -33.11 10.73
C SER A 55 10.64 -33.99 9.72
N ASP A 56 10.31 -35.28 9.64
CA ASP A 56 10.90 -36.22 8.68
C ASP A 56 10.65 -35.78 7.23
N ARG A 57 9.47 -35.23 6.95
CA ARG A 57 9.10 -34.73 5.61
C ARG A 57 9.78 -33.43 5.25
N ALA A 58 9.93 -32.52 6.21
CA ALA A 58 10.68 -31.30 6.02
C ALA A 58 12.17 -31.60 5.74
N ALA A 59 12.76 -32.55 6.49
CA ALA A 59 14.12 -33.00 6.29
C ALA A 59 14.35 -33.64 4.91
N GLN A 60 13.38 -34.39 4.37
CA GLN A 60 13.46 -34.94 3.00
C GLN A 60 13.62 -33.87 1.91
N TRP A 61 13.20 -32.63 2.18
CA TRP A 61 13.27 -31.51 1.25
C TRP A 61 14.31 -30.45 1.68
N ASP A 62 15.21 -30.83 2.61
CA ASP A 62 16.26 -29.98 3.17
C ASP A 62 15.75 -28.59 3.58
N GLN A 63 14.59 -28.54 4.25
CA GLN A 63 13.96 -27.29 4.68
C GLN A 63 13.54 -27.31 6.15
N PRO A 64 13.44 -26.13 6.81
CA PRO A 64 12.89 -26.03 8.16
C PRO A 64 11.43 -26.50 8.23
N VAL A 65 11.04 -27.07 9.36
CA VAL A 65 9.65 -27.48 9.65
C VAL A 65 8.67 -26.31 9.47
N SER A 66 9.05 -25.11 9.91
CA SER A 66 8.24 -23.90 9.76
C SER A 66 7.99 -23.55 8.29
N GLU A 67 8.99 -23.69 7.42
CA GLU A 67 8.83 -23.44 5.98
C GLU A 67 7.94 -24.48 5.32
N TYR A 68 8.09 -25.76 5.68
CA TYR A 68 7.23 -26.82 5.16
C TYR A 68 5.76 -26.62 5.55
N ILE A 69 5.50 -26.23 6.80
CA ILE A 69 4.14 -25.93 7.28
C ILE A 69 3.59 -24.69 6.59
N ASN A 70 4.36 -23.60 6.50
CA ASN A 70 3.91 -22.37 5.83
C ASN A 70 3.62 -22.62 4.34
N LEU A 71 4.40 -23.48 3.68
CA LEU A 71 4.16 -23.90 2.30
C LEU A 71 2.83 -24.65 2.19
N ALA A 72 2.58 -25.63 3.06
CA ALA A 72 1.33 -26.37 3.07
C ALA A 72 0.12 -25.46 3.40
N GLU A 73 0.26 -24.59 4.40
CA GLU A 73 -0.75 -23.60 4.79
C GLU A 73 -1.10 -22.66 3.64
N ARG A 74 -0.11 -22.20 2.88
CA ARG A 74 -0.34 -21.34 1.72
C ARG A 74 -1.11 -22.06 0.61
N TYR A 75 -0.69 -23.27 0.26
CA TYR A 75 -1.25 -24.04 -0.85
C TYR A 75 -2.61 -24.68 -0.56
N LEU A 76 -2.91 -24.91 0.72
CA LEU A 76 -4.21 -25.43 1.18
C LEU A 76 -5.08 -24.36 1.84
N GLY A 77 -4.56 -23.15 2.02
CA GLY A 77 -5.35 -21.96 2.35
C GLY A 77 -5.95 -21.30 1.12
N PHE A 78 -5.21 -21.29 0.01
CA PHE A 78 -5.67 -20.79 -1.27
C PHE A 78 -5.20 -21.71 -2.40
N GLN A 79 -6.10 -22.02 -3.33
CA GLN A 79 -5.74 -22.80 -4.51
C GLN A 79 -4.76 -22.00 -5.38
N MET A 80 -3.52 -22.46 -5.48
CA MET A 80 -2.44 -21.75 -6.15
C MET A 80 -2.55 -21.88 -7.68
N PRO A 81 -2.54 -20.77 -8.43
CA PRO A 81 -2.50 -20.80 -9.89
C PRO A 81 -1.28 -21.58 -10.40
N GLY A 82 -1.46 -22.35 -11.48
CA GLY A 82 -0.38 -23.15 -12.10
C GLY A 82 -0.01 -24.44 -11.36
N SER A 83 -0.58 -24.68 -10.17
CA SER A 83 -0.37 -25.90 -9.38
C SER A 83 -1.41 -26.95 -9.75
N ILE A 84 -0.98 -28.19 -9.94
CA ILE A 84 -1.88 -29.31 -10.25
C ILE A 84 -2.20 -30.02 -8.94
N TYR A 85 -3.45 -29.94 -8.51
CA TYR A 85 -3.95 -30.62 -7.31
C TYR A 85 -4.55 -31.96 -7.68
N THR A 86 -4.33 -32.98 -6.84
CA THR A 86 -4.93 -34.30 -7.00
C THR A 86 -5.42 -34.85 -5.67
N PHE A 87 -6.50 -35.64 -5.73
CA PHE A 87 -7.04 -36.36 -4.59
C PHE A 87 -7.43 -37.77 -5.03
N THR A 88 -6.46 -38.68 -4.98
CA THR A 88 -6.59 -40.02 -5.61
C THR A 88 -6.73 -41.11 -4.56
N ASP A 89 -7.21 -42.28 -4.98
CA ASP A 89 -7.25 -43.46 -4.13
C ASP A 89 -5.85 -43.92 -3.72
N ALA A 90 -5.69 -44.34 -2.47
CA ALA A 90 -4.42 -44.79 -1.89
C ALA A 90 -4.53 -46.16 -1.20
N GLY A 91 -5.57 -46.93 -1.53
CA GLY A 91 -5.88 -48.23 -0.92
C GLY A 91 -6.54 -48.12 0.46
N ASP A 92 -7.26 -49.16 0.87
CA ASP A 92 -7.94 -49.26 2.18
C ASP A 92 -8.84 -48.07 2.53
N ALA A 93 -9.53 -47.51 1.51
CA ALA A 93 -10.33 -46.29 1.59
C ALA A 93 -9.55 -45.01 1.99
N TYR A 94 -8.22 -45.08 2.06
CA TYR A 94 -7.38 -43.89 2.19
C TYR A 94 -7.37 -43.11 0.88
N LYS A 95 -7.21 -41.81 1.01
CA LYS A 95 -6.97 -40.91 -0.11
C LYS A 95 -5.59 -40.29 -0.01
N ARG A 96 -5.01 -39.93 -1.15
CA ARG A 96 -3.77 -39.19 -1.22
C ARG A 96 -4.07 -37.79 -1.74
N LEU A 97 -3.84 -36.79 -0.91
CA LEU A 97 -3.86 -35.39 -1.31
C LEU A 97 -2.48 -35.03 -1.83
N SER A 98 -2.41 -34.43 -3.02
CA SER A 98 -1.17 -33.88 -3.53
C SER A 98 -1.34 -32.59 -4.31
N TRP A 99 -0.26 -31.82 -4.39
CA TRP A 99 -0.14 -30.72 -5.33
C TRP A 99 1.28 -30.53 -5.82
N THR A 100 1.42 -30.00 -7.02
CA THR A 100 2.73 -29.62 -7.55
C THR A 100 3.09 -28.19 -7.18
N PHE A 101 4.35 -27.92 -6.90
CA PHE A 101 4.89 -26.57 -6.72
C PHE A 101 6.29 -26.48 -7.32
N GLU A 102 6.79 -25.26 -7.51
CA GLU A 102 8.13 -25.03 -8.04
C GLU A 102 9.01 -24.43 -6.93
N LYS A 103 10.22 -24.98 -6.78
CA LYS A 103 11.26 -24.48 -5.89
C LYS A 103 12.58 -24.51 -6.66
N GLU A 104 13.24 -23.35 -6.75
CA GLU A 104 14.55 -23.21 -7.41
C GLU A 104 14.61 -23.78 -8.84
N GLY A 105 13.54 -23.55 -9.63
CA GLY A 105 13.45 -24.06 -11.01
C GLY A 105 13.12 -25.55 -11.13
N THR A 106 12.90 -26.25 -10.01
CA THR A 106 12.50 -27.66 -9.98
C THR A 106 11.04 -27.81 -9.60
N LYS A 107 10.29 -28.57 -10.40
CA LYS A 107 8.90 -28.92 -10.10
C LYS A 107 8.85 -30.12 -9.14
N LEU A 108 8.35 -29.88 -7.95
CA LEU A 108 8.19 -30.86 -6.88
C LEU A 108 6.70 -31.18 -6.66
N GLU A 109 6.42 -32.29 -5.97
CA GLU A 109 5.06 -32.68 -5.62
C GLU A 109 4.96 -32.95 -4.12
N TRP A 110 4.14 -32.16 -3.44
CA TRP A 110 3.75 -32.41 -2.06
C TRP A 110 2.71 -33.51 -2.01
N ARG A 111 2.87 -34.52 -1.14
CA ARG A 111 1.92 -35.64 -1.04
C ARG A 111 1.68 -36.02 0.41
N TRP A 112 0.43 -36.24 0.76
CA TRP A 112 0.04 -36.73 2.08
C TRP A 112 -1.09 -37.76 2.01
N LYS A 113 -0.99 -38.79 2.85
CA LYS A 113 -1.97 -39.87 2.93
C LYS A 113 -2.99 -39.55 4.03
N CYS A 114 -4.27 -39.64 3.69
CA CYS A 114 -5.39 -39.27 4.54
C CYS A 114 -6.27 -40.50 4.78
N ARG A 115 -6.58 -40.77 6.04
CA ARG A 115 -7.41 -41.91 6.45
C ARG A 115 -8.89 -41.59 6.31
N PRO A 116 -9.75 -42.56 6.00
CA PRO A 116 -11.20 -42.36 6.06
C PRO A 116 -11.61 -41.93 7.47
N ALA A 117 -12.53 -40.97 7.56
CA ALA A 117 -13.10 -40.55 8.82
C ALA A 117 -14.02 -41.66 9.37
N PRO A 118 -14.04 -41.88 10.70
CA PRO A 118 -14.97 -42.84 11.30
C PRO A 118 -16.44 -42.41 11.16
N ASN A 119 -16.68 -41.09 11.10
CA ASN A 119 -18.01 -40.52 10.94
C ASN A 119 -17.97 -39.34 9.96
N SER A 120 -18.19 -39.62 8.67
CA SER A 120 -18.17 -38.59 7.63
C SER A 120 -19.19 -37.48 7.85
N LYS A 121 -20.36 -37.79 8.43
CA LYS A 121 -21.42 -36.81 8.68
C LYS A 121 -20.98 -35.77 9.70
N GLU A 122 -20.34 -36.20 10.77
CA GLU A 122 -19.84 -35.33 11.83
C GLU A 122 -18.70 -34.43 11.35
N ILE A 123 -17.76 -34.96 10.56
CA ILE A 123 -16.69 -34.15 9.98
C ILE A 123 -17.25 -33.10 9.03
N THR A 124 -18.19 -33.47 8.16
CA THR A 124 -18.83 -32.53 7.22
C THR A 124 -19.66 -31.49 7.97
N ALA A 125 -20.42 -31.88 8.99
CA ALA A 125 -21.18 -30.94 9.82
C ALA A 125 -20.26 -29.95 10.54
N GLY A 126 -19.19 -30.43 11.19
CA GLY A 126 -18.22 -29.56 11.87
C GLY A 126 -17.46 -28.62 10.92
N LEU A 127 -17.27 -29.03 9.66
CA LEU A 127 -16.74 -28.15 8.62
C LEU A 127 -17.71 -27.03 8.25
N LEU A 128 -19.00 -27.35 8.12
CA LEU A 128 -20.04 -26.37 7.85
C LEU A 128 -20.25 -25.41 9.03
N ASP A 129 -20.24 -25.93 10.26
CA ASP A 129 -20.31 -25.12 11.48
C ASP A 129 -19.15 -24.12 11.53
N PHE A 130 -17.92 -24.58 11.26
CA PHE A 130 -16.76 -23.71 11.17
C PHE A 130 -16.93 -22.61 10.11
N LEU A 131 -17.43 -22.97 8.92
CA LEU A 131 -17.67 -21.99 7.85
C LEU A 131 -18.75 -20.97 8.21
N MET A 132 -19.82 -21.40 8.88
CA MET A 132 -20.88 -20.51 9.35
C MET A 132 -20.37 -19.56 10.43
N ASP A 133 -19.61 -20.06 11.40
CA ASP A 133 -19.02 -19.26 12.47
C ASP A 133 -18.06 -18.20 11.91
N GLU A 134 -17.17 -18.59 11.00
CA GLU A 134 -16.25 -17.65 10.36
C GLU A 134 -16.99 -16.64 9.47
N ASN A 135 -18.07 -17.05 8.79
CA ASN A 135 -18.90 -16.13 8.02
C ASN A 135 -19.56 -15.04 8.90
N ILE A 136 -20.12 -15.45 10.05
CA ILE A 136 -20.72 -14.52 11.02
C ILE A 136 -19.65 -13.54 11.52
N LYS A 137 -18.49 -14.03 11.95
CA LYS A 137 -17.37 -13.18 12.42
C LYS A 137 -16.90 -12.19 11.36
N LEU A 138 -16.71 -12.66 10.11
CA LEU A 138 -16.29 -11.80 9.00
C LEU A 138 -17.36 -10.74 8.70
N SER A 139 -18.64 -11.11 8.72
CA SER A 139 -19.75 -10.19 8.49
C SER A 139 -19.79 -9.07 9.54
N ASP A 140 -19.62 -9.42 10.81
CA ASP A 140 -19.53 -8.46 11.91
C ASP A 140 -18.31 -7.54 11.78
N GLU A 141 -17.15 -8.09 11.41
CA GLU A 141 -15.94 -7.31 11.20
C GLU A 141 -16.10 -6.32 10.03
N VAL A 142 -16.70 -6.75 8.92
CA VAL A 142 -17.01 -5.89 7.77
C VAL A 142 -17.94 -4.75 8.18
N MET A 143 -19.00 -5.05 8.93
CA MET A 143 -19.95 -4.04 9.41
C MET A 143 -19.26 -3.00 10.30
N ARG A 144 -18.44 -3.44 11.25
CA ARG A 144 -17.68 -2.56 12.16
C ARG A 144 -16.67 -1.70 11.40
N LYS A 145 -15.97 -2.27 10.42
CA LYS A 145 -15.02 -1.54 9.57
C LYS A 145 -15.72 -0.51 8.69
N ASP A 146 -16.87 -0.84 8.10
CA ASP A 146 -17.67 0.08 7.29
C ASP A 146 -18.18 1.27 8.12
N GLN A 147 -18.68 1.02 9.33
CA GLN A 147 -19.11 2.09 10.24
C GLN A 147 -17.94 3.02 10.60
N SER A 148 -16.77 2.45 10.89
CA SER A 148 -15.56 3.22 11.22
C SER A 148 -15.08 4.03 10.02
N TYR A 149 -15.10 3.44 8.82
CA TYR A 149 -14.74 4.10 7.57
C TYR A 149 -15.67 5.28 7.28
N LYS A 150 -16.99 5.11 7.41
CA LYS A 150 -17.96 6.18 7.24
C LYS A 150 -17.72 7.34 8.20
N ARG A 151 -17.45 7.04 9.47
CA ARG A 151 -17.12 8.07 10.48
C ARG A 151 -15.85 8.83 10.11
N LEU A 152 -14.78 8.11 9.77
CA LEU A 152 -13.51 8.71 9.40
C LEU A 152 -13.61 9.56 8.13
N LYS A 153 -14.41 9.12 7.15
CA LYS A 153 -14.69 9.89 5.93
C LYS A 153 -15.35 11.23 6.24
N VAL A 154 -16.37 11.25 7.09
CA VAL A 154 -17.05 12.50 7.51
C VAL A 154 -16.08 13.43 8.23
N GLU A 155 -15.22 12.89 9.09
CA GLU A 155 -14.21 13.67 9.80
C GLU A 155 -13.16 14.27 8.84
N ALA A 156 -12.70 13.51 7.86
CA ALA A 156 -11.79 13.97 6.82
C ALA A 156 -12.41 15.10 5.97
N GLU A 157 -13.68 14.97 5.57
CA GLU A 157 -14.41 16.01 4.84
C GLU A 157 -14.55 17.30 5.67
N LYS A 158 -14.80 17.17 6.98
CA LYS A 158 -14.85 18.33 7.89
C LYS A 158 -13.49 19.03 8.01
N CYS A 159 -12.40 18.27 8.15
CA CYS A 159 -11.05 18.82 8.19
C CYS A 159 -10.68 19.54 6.89
N LEU A 160 -11.06 18.96 5.74
CA LEU A 160 -10.85 19.57 4.43
C LEU A 160 -11.58 20.92 4.33
N ALA A 161 -12.88 20.94 4.64
CA ALA A 161 -13.68 22.16 4.61
C ALA A 161 -13.15 23.24 5.56
N GLN A 162 -12.64 22.84 6.73
CA GLN A 162 -12.01 23.77 7.67
C GLN A 162 -10.68 24.32 7.14
N SER A 163 -9.86 23.47 6.51
CA SER A 163 -8.59 23.88 5.90
C SER A 163 -8.80 24.89 4.77
N GLU A 164 -9.78 24.64 3.90
CA GLU A 164 -10.14 25.57 2.81
C GLU A 164 -10.58 26.93 3.34
N ARG A 165 -11.41 26.94 4.40
CA ARG A 165 -11.83 28.19 5.06
C ARG A 165 -10.63 28.95 5.63
N PHE A 166 -9.75 28.29 6.38
CA PHE A 166 -8.55 28.92 6.93
C PHE A 166 -7.59 29.41 5.86
N SER A 167 -7.48 28.71 4.73
CA SER A 167 -6.68 29.17 3.60
C SER A 167 -7.24 30.47 3.01
N ASN A 168 -8.56 30.58 2.85
CA ASN A 168 -9.19 31.80 2.35
C ASN A 168 -9.05 32.96 3.34
N GLU A 169 -9.32 32.73 4.62
CA GLU A 169 -9.15 33.72 5.69
C GLU A 169 -7.70 34.22 5.77
N LYS A 170 -6.72 33.32 5.60
CA LYS A 170 -5.30 33.68 5.53
C LYS A 170 -4.98 34.61 4.37
N VAL A 171 -5.49 34.31 3.17
CA VAL A 171 -5.27 35.15 1.97
C VAL A 171 -5.92 36.53 2.15
N GLU A 172 -7.13 36.59 2.68
CA GLU A 172 -7.82 37.85 2.97
C GLU A 172 -7.05 38.68 4.01
N PHE A 173 -6.59 38.04 5.08
CA PHE A 173 -5.80 38.67 6.12
C PHE A 173 -4.47 39.21 5.58
N GLU A 174 -3.74 38.41 4.80
CA GLU A 174 -2.49 38.82 4.15
C GLU A 174 -2.72 40.05 3.26
N SER A 175 -3.75 40.03 2.41
CA SER A 175 -4.11 41.16 1.53
C SER A 175 -4.41 42.45 2.32
N ALA A 176 -5.17 42.34 3.41
CA ALA A 176 -5.50 43.47 4.27
C ALA A 176 -4.26 44.07 4.96
N ILE A 177 -3.34 43.22 5.45
CA ILE A 177 -2.10 43.66 6.08
C ILE A 177 -1.14 44.28 5.06
N TYR A 178 -0.96 43.67 3.88
CA TYR A 178 -0.14 44.24 2.82
C TYR A 178 -0.64 45.62 2.39
N SER A 179 -1.95 45.78 2.24
CA SER A 179 -2.57 47.07 1.89
C SER A 179 -2.28 48.15 2.95
N LYS A 180 -2.41 47.82 4.24
CA LYS A 180 -2.04 48.73 5.34
C LYS A 180 -0.56 49.09 5.32
N PHE A 181 0.31 48.12 5.09
CA PHE A 181 1.76 48.33 5.04
C PHE A 181 2.17 49.26 3.89
N ILE A 182 1.59 49.07 2.70
CA ILE A 182 1.78 49.98 1.56
C ILE A 182 1.29 51.39 1.89
N GLY A 183 0.16 51.52 2.59
CA GLY A 183 -0.34 52.81 3.08
C GLY A 183 0.69 53.53 3.98
N VAL A 184 1.30 52.83 4.93
CA VAL A 184 2.35 53.36 5.80
C VAL A 184 3.60 53.74 5.02
N LEU A 185 4.06 52.88 4.10
CA LEU A 185 5.21 53.17 3.23
C LEU A 185 4.99 54.43 2.38
N ASN A 186 3.80 54.58 1.80
CA ASN A 186 3.45 55.75 0.99
C ASN A 186 3.39 57.01 1.84
N SER A 187 2.81 56.95 3.05
CA SER A 187 2.81 58.07 3.99
C SER A 187 4.23 58.50 4.38
N LYS A 188 5.11 57.53 4.70
CA LYS A 188 6.53 57.79 4.96
C LYS A 188 7.26 58.38 3.75
N LYS A 189 7.01 57.85 2.54
CA LYS A 189 7.59 58.35 1.29
C LYS A 189 7.13 59.78 1.00
N ALA A 190 5.86 60.09 1.22
CA ALA A 190 5.32 61.45 1.07
C ALA A 190 5.97 62.40 2.07
N LYS A 191 6.10 62.00 3.34
CA LYS A 191 6.75 62.84 4.37
C LYS A 191 8.23 63.10 4.07
N LEU A 192 8.95 62.09 3.57
CA LEU A 192 10.33 62.26 3.12
C LEU A 192 10.45 63.25 1.95
N ARG A 193 9.51 63.23 0.99
CA ARG A 193 9.49 64.22 -0.10
C ARG A 193 9.24 65.63 0.42
N GLU A 194 8.23 65.80 1.28
CA GLU A 194 7.90 67.09 1.90
C GLU A 194 9.09 67.67 2.68
N LEU A 195 9.77 66.85 3.49
CA LEU A 195 10.96 67.29 4.24
C LEU A 195 12.12 67.68 3.32
N ARG A 196 12.32 66.94 2.21
CA ARG A 196 13.33 67.30 1.19
C ARG A 196 13.01 68.62 0.50
N GLU A 197 11.74 68.86 0.19
CA GLU A 197 11.28 70.11 -0.44
C GLU A 197 11.38 71.31 0.50
N GLN A 198 11.05 71.14 1.79
CA GLN A 198 11.27 72.16 2.81
C GLN A 198 12.76 72.51 2.96
N LEU A 199 13.64 71.51 2.91
CA LEU A 199 15.08 71.73 2.94
C LEU A 199 15.60 72.44 1.68
N SER A 200 15.12 72.09 0.48
CA SER A 200 15.50 72.79 -0.74
C SER A 200 15.01 74.23 -0.75
N ASN A 201 13.79 74.50 -0.29
CA ASN A 201 13.24 75.86 -0.21
C ASN A 201 13.93 76.72 0.86
N LYS A 202 14.38 76.13 1.98
CA LYS A 202 15.25 76.84 2.94
C LYS A 202 16.63 77.14 2.37
N LYS A 203 17.16 76.26 1.51
CA LYS A 203 18.42 76.47 0.78
C LYS A 203 18.30 77.57 -0.28
N SER A 204 17.12 77.72 -0.91
CA SER A 204 16.89 78.78 -1.91
C SER A 204 16.57 80.15 -1.30
N VAL A 205 16.07 80.22 -0.06
CA VAL A 205 15.89 81.48 0.69
C VAL A 205 17.20 81.97 1.33
N GLY A 206 18.24 81.12 1.39
CA GLY A 206 19.58 81.45 1.86
C GLY A 206 20.61 81.54 0.72
N ASN A 207 20.51 82.62 -0.06
CA ASN A 207 21.48 83.16 -1.04
C ASN A 207 21.86 82.33 -2.29
N LEU A 208 22.05 83.06 -3.40
CA LEU A 208 22.75 82.66 -4.63
C LEU A 208 23.56 83.87 -5.14
N PRO A 209 24.61 83.71 -5.97
CA PRO A 209 25.28 82.48 -6.45
C PRO A 209 26.83 82.56 -6.38
N GLU A 210 27.54 81.43 -6.51
CA GLU A 210 28.56 81.06 -7.55
C GLU A 210 29.68 80.32 -6.76
N GLU A 211 30.38 79.27 -7.22
CA GLU A 211 31.02 79.04 -8.51
C GLU A 211 31.08 77.53 -8.87
N GLU A 212 31.41 77.34 -10.14
CA GLU A 212 31.66 76.12 -10.91
C GLU A 212 32.82 75.27 -10.33
N GLU A 213 32.76 73.95 -10.50
CA GLU A 213 33.71 73.21 -11.35
C GLU A 213 33.51 71.68 -11.25
N GLU A 214 33.37 71.10 -12.44
CA GLU A 214 34.03 69.89 -12.95
C GLU A 214 34.02 68.56 -12.15
N SER A 215 33.36 67.59 -12.79
CA SER A 215 33.87 66.26 -13.12
C SER A 215 34.83 65.58 -12.12
N THR A 216 34.42 64.45 -11.56
CA THR A 216 35.15 63.19 -11.75
C THR A 216 34.33 62.00 -11.27
N ASP A 217 34.14 61.10 -12.23
CA ASP A 217 33.88 59.68 -12.11
C ASP A 217 34.77 59.01 -11.05
N LYS A 218 34.14 58.39 -10.04
CA LYS A 218 34.64 57.17 -9.39
C LYS A 218 33.45 56.28 -9.01
N THR A 219 33.11 55.44 -9.96
CA THR A 219 32.68 54.06 -9.75
C THR A 219 33.53 53.37 -8.66
N ASP A 220 32.89 52.89 -7.59
CA ASP A 220 33.36 51.71 -6.87
C ASP A 220 32.28 50.64 -6.99
N SER A 221 32.53 49.78 -7.98
CA SER A 221 32.00 48.44 -8.13
C SER A 221 32.21 47.64 -6.85
N PHE A 222 31.18 46.90 -6.43
CA PHE A 222 31.42 45.64 -5.73
C PHE A 222 30.48 44.56 -6.26
N ASP A 223 30.99 43.93 -7.32
CA ASP A 223 30.92 42.52 -7.70
C ASP A 223 29.65 41.72 -7.45
N GLU A 224 28.96 41.49 -8.57
CA GLU A 224 28.34 40.23 -8.93
C GLU A 224 29.39 39.09 -8.86
N VAL A 225 29.28 38.21 -7.87
CA VAL A 225 29.70 36.81 -8.04
C VAL A 225 28.46 35.99 -8.33
N SER A 226 28.33 35.68 -9.62
CA SER A 226 27.55 34.61 -10.19
C SER A 226 28.02 33.24 -9.71
N ASP A 227 27.07 32.31 -9.76
CA ASP A 227 27.21 30.88 -10.05
C ASP A 227 27.70 29.92 -8.94
N ASP A 228 26.73 29.18 -8.38
CA ASP A 228 26.22 27.91 -8.95
C ASP A 228 26.11 26.74 -7.95
N GLU A 229 24.97 26.07 -8.06
CA GLU A 229 24.61 24.70 -7.69
C GLU A 229 25.01 24.08 -6.33
N LYS A 230 24.01 23.90 -5.46
CA LYS A 230 23.29 22.62 -5.21
C LYS A 230 22.33 22.78 -4.02
N SER A 231 21.04 22.48 -4.21
CA SER A 231 20.37 21.27 -3.68
C SER A 231 20.42 21.20 -2.14
N ASP A 232 19.32 21.30 -1.39
CA ASP A 232 18.09 20.55 -1.58
C ASP A 232 16.84 21.24 -1.03
N LYS A 233 15.75 20.95 -1.74
CA LYS A 233 14.36 21.32 -1.46
C LYS A 233 13.77 20.32 -0.47
N GLU A 234 13.11 20.80 0.58
CA GLU A 234 11.91 20.12 1.10
C GLU A 234 10.87 21.17 1.49
N ALA A 235 9.89 21.36 0.62
CA ALA A 235 8.60 21.93 0.97
C ALA A 235 7.52 21.09 0.29
N VAL A 236 6.90 20.26 1.12
CA VAL A 236 5.66 19.52 0.90
C VAL A 236 4.56 20.48 0.47
N LYS A 237 3.84 20.15 -0.61
CA LYS A 237 2.46 20.61 -0.85
C LYS A 237 1.61 19.51 -1.47
N ASP A 238 0.35 19.57 -1.08
CA ASP A 238 -0.70 18.58 -1.10
C ASP A 238 -1.32 18.24 -2.48
N VAL A 239 -1.83 17.00 -2.54
CA VAL A 239 -3.17 16.55 -2.98
C VAL A 239 -3.83 17.16 -4.25
N ALA A 240 -4.00 16.27 -5.25
CA ALA A 240 -5.12 16.04 -6.19
C ALA A 240 -5.57 17.08 -7.24
N SER A 241 -5.60 16.66 -8.53
CA SER A 241 -6.85 16.27 -9.22
C SER A 241 -6.71 15.99 -10.73
N SER A 242 -7.16 14.79 -11.12
CA SER A 242 -8.03 14.42 -12.26
C SER A 242 -7.95 15.09 -13.65
N SER A 243 -7.62 14.24 -14.64
CA SER A 243 -8.39 13.90 -15.86
C SER A 243 -8.19 14.59 -17.23
N LYS A 244 -8.25 13.68 -18.23
CA LYS A 244 -8.61 13.79 -19.67
C LYS A 244 -7.54 14.19 -20.71
N GLY A 245 -7.19 13.20 -21.54
CA GLY A 245 -7.75 13.16 -22.91
C GLY A 245 -6.80 13.42 -24.09
N ALA A 246 -6.46 12.32 -24.77
CA ALA A 246 -6.48 12.16 -26.24
C ALA A 246 -5.35 12.75 -27.14
N LEU A 247 -4.76 11.81 -27.90
CA LEU A 247 -4.42 11.85 -29.33
C LEU A 247 -3.08 12.43 -29.84
N ALA A 248 -2.33 11.49 -30.44
CA ALA A 248 -1.86 11.48 -31.84
C ALA A 248 -0.39 11.80 -32.16
N SER A 249 0.22 10.79 -32.82
CA SER A 249 1.24 10.83 -33.90
C SER A 249 2.61 11.48 -33.60
N GLY A 250 3.76 10.94 -33.96
CA GLY A 250 4.14 9.79 -34.76
C GLY A 250 5.55 10.03 -35.33
N ALA A 251 6.39 8.99 -35.43
CA ALA A 251 7.50 8.85 -36.40
C ALA A 251 8.25 7.53 -36.10
N ARG A 252 8.08 6.48 -36.94
CA ARG A 252 9.06 5.98 -37.94
C ARG A 252 10.39 5.52 -37.32
N GLY A 253 10.86 4.28 -37.44
CA GLY A 253 10.44 3.08 -38.17
C GLY A 253 11.67 2.24 -38.53
N ARG A 254 11.57 0.90 -38.52
CA ARG A 254 12.28 0.00 -39.46
C ARG A 254 11.76 -1.44 -39.33
N LYS A 255 11.08 -1.93 -40.36
CA LYS A 255 10.79 -3.36 -40.57
C LYS A 255 11.88 -3.98 -41.45
N ARG A 256 12.28 -5.21 -41.14
CA ARG A 256 12.92 -6.13 -42.09
C ARG A 256 12.10 -7.43 -42.07
N ILE A 257 11.49 -7.73 -43.20
CA ILE A 257 10.88 -9.03 -43.53
C ILE A 257 11.87 -9.71 -44.48
N THR A 258 12.14 -10.99 -44.24
CA THR A 258 12.79 -11.89 -45.19
C THR A 258 11.80 -12.99 -45.55
N HIS A 259 11.49 -13.09 -46.85
CA HIS A 259 10.84 -14.24 -47.46
C HIS A 259 11.87 -15.35 -47.69
N LYS A 260 11.50 -16.58 -47.34
CA LYS A 260 11.60 -17.74 -48.23
C LYS A 260 10.58 -18.79 -47.81
#